data_AF-A0A4Q5VGB5-F1
#
_entry.id   AF-A0A4Q5VGB5-F1
#
_cell.length_a   1.000
_cell.length_b   1.000
_cell.length_c   1.000
_cell.angle_alpha   90.00
_cell.angle_beta   90.00
_cell.angle_gamma   90.00
#
_symmetry.space_group_name_H-M   'P 1'
#
loop_
_entity.id
_entity.type
_entity.pdbx_description
1 polymer ?
#
loop_
_entity_poly.entity_id
_entity_poly.type
_entity_poly.pdbx_seq_one_letter_code
_entity_poly.pdbx_strand_id
1 'polypeptide(L)'
;MKKLIAVAALGLFSQFLSASPLPDKPHVYVEGSAEVEVTPDLMTFSLLIEKTDIDLAAAKADVDSRSNLLINTCKKLGIKPDSIATTALSIFPEYEYKDQGRVFSGNRVSRQVDIKLKDLTKYAQVMKALVDAKITQTINTKLSLSDEKSAQDKVLISAMADAKARAERLAKSQDKELGDPFSISEFNTRAEETFSLRVNRGIVGESASDAAPQAMSAKMVSNEPFEPGVMKAKAQVYVVYLLK
;
A
#
# COMPACT_ATOMS: atom_id res chain seq x y z
N MET A 1 28.58 16.19 -75.31
CA MET A 1 28.55 14.74 -75.00
C MET A 1 29.71 14.48 -74.03
N LYS A 2 29.62 14.05 -72.78
CA LYS A 2 28.63 13.32 -71.96
C LYS A 2 28.82 13.69 -70.46
N LYS A 3 27.70 13.99 -69.78
CA LYS A 3 27.18 13.62 -68.42
C LYS A 3 28.17 13.57 -67.22
N LEU A 4 27.97 14.38 -66.14
CA LEU A 4 27.04 14.19 -64.99
C LEU A 4 27.25 12.83 -64.29
N ILE A 5 27.47 12.70 -62.98
CA ILE A 5 26.58 13.06 -61.86
C ILE A 5 27.41 13.23 -60.56
N ALA A 6 27.24 14.35 -59.85
CA ALA A 6 27.57 14.49 -58.43
C ALA A 6 26.28 14.27 -57.63
N VAL A 7 26.23 13.25 -56.78
CA VAL A 7 25.14 13.04 -55.84
C VAL A 7 25.50 13.75 -54.54
N ALA A 8 24.83 14.87 -54.29
CA ALA A 8 24.91 15.62 -53.04
C ALA A 8 24.17 14.85 -51.93
N ALA A 9 24.88 14.55 -50.84
CA ALA A 9 24.32 14.00 -49.62
C ALA A 9 23.50 15.08 -48.89
N LEU A 10 22.17 15.04 -49.01
CA LEU A 10 21.26 15.76 -48.14
C LEU A 10 21.16 15.00 -46.80
N GLY A 11 22.03 15.37 -45.86
CA GLY A 11 21.88 14.99 -44.46
C GLY A 11 20.71 15.74 -43.83
N LEU A 12 19.60 15.04 -43.58
CA LEU A 12 18.54 15.47 -42.68
C LEU A 12 19.08 15.48 -41.24
N PHE A 13 19.65 16.61 -40.83
CA PHE A 13 19.95 16.87 -39.42
C PHE A 13 18.61 17.09 -38.70
N SER A 14 18.01 16.00 -38.18
CA SER A 14 16.92 16.12 -37.21
C SER A 14 17.53 16.66 -35.93
N GLN A 15 17.42 17.97 -35.72
CA GLN A 15 17.71 18.56 -34.42
C GLN A 15 16.59 18.11 -33.47
N PHE A 16 16.90 17.15 -32.60
CA PHE A 16 16.12 16.94 -31.40
C PHE A 16 16.23 18.21 -30.55
N LEU A 17 15.22 19.08 -30.58
CA LEU A 17 15.09 20.11 -29.54
C LEU A 17 14.73 19.39 -28.24
N SER A 18 15.72 19.21 -27.37
CA SER A 18 15.45 18.91 -25.97
C SER A 18 14.83 20.15 -25.33
N ALA A 19 13.54 20.12 -25.06
CA ALA A 19 12.88 21.16 -24.29
C ALA A 19 13.48 21.17 -22.87
N SER A 20 14.11 22.27 -22.47
CA SER A 20 14.64 22.42 -21.11
C SER A 20 13.46 22.48 -20.12
N PRO A 21 13.46 21.69 -19.04
CA PRO A 21 12.38 21.67 -18.05
C PRO A 21 12.42 22.90 -17.11
N LEU A 22 13.19 23.93 -17.47
CA LEU A 22 13.45 25.12 -16.68
C LEU A 22 13.12 26.40 -17.46
N PRO A 23 12.55 27.42 -16.80
CA PRO A 23 12.27 28.68 -17.46
C PRO A 23 13.54 29.47 -17.75
N ASP A 24 13.55 30.18 -18.88
CA ASP A 24 14.63 31.09 -19.30
C ASP A 24 14.67 32.41 -18.50
N LYS A 25 14.07 32.43 -17.31
CA LYS A 25 13.98 33.58 -16.40
C LYS A 25 14.55 33.18 -15.03
N PRO A 26 15.03 34.14 -14.21
CA PRO A 26 15.42 33.85 -12.83
C PRO A 26 14.32 33.09 -12.09
N HIS A 27 14.69 31.99 -11.46
CA HIS A 27 13.75 31.07 -10.83
C HIS A 27 14.39 30.41 -9.62
N VAL A 28 13.55 29.88 -8.72
CA VAL A 28 13.96 29.01 -7.63
C VAL A 28 13.26 27.67 -7.78
N TYR A 29 14.03 26.60 -7.59
CA TYR A 29 13.51 25.24 -7.54
C TYR A 29 13.56 24.75 -6.10
N VAL A 30 12.43 24.27 -5.60
CA VAL A 30 12.29 23.77 -4.23
C VAL A 30 11.60 22.42 -4.21
N GLU A 31 11.99 21.61 -3.23
CA GLU A 31 11.24 20.44 -2.80
C GLU A 31 10.51 20.81 -1.51
N GLY A 32 9.18 20.67 -1.52
CA GLY A 32 8.34 20.70 -0.33
C GLY A 32 8.00 19.29 0.11
N SER A 33 7.96 19.07 1.41
CA SER A 33 7.54 17.80 1.99
C SER A 33 6.64 17.99 3.18
N ALA A 34 5.73 17.03 3.39
CA ALA A 34 4.88 17.01 4.56
C ALA A 34 4.66 15.57 5.04
N GLU A 35 4.45 15.45 6.34
CA GLU A 35 4.06 14.22 7.01
C GLU A 35 2.89 14.54 7.95
N VAL A 36 1.84 13.73 7.90
CA VAL A 36 0.66 13.86 8.77
C VAL A 36 0.36 12.50 9.39
N GLU A 37 0.19 12.48 10.70
CA GLU A 37 -0.26 11.29 11.41
C GLU A 37 -1.76 11.10 11.21
N VAL A 38 -2.16 9.87 10.89
CA VAL A 38 -3.55 9.50 10.63
C VAL A 38 -3.88 8.20 11.36
N THR A 39 -4.96 8.22 12.12
CA THR A 39 -5.48 7.00 12.76
C THR A 39 -6.23 6.17 11.71
N PRO A 40 -5.92 4.87 11.55
CA PRO A 40 -6.68 3.99 10.68
C PRO A 40 -8.12 3.82 11.21
N ASP A 41 -9.09 3.79 10.30
CA ASP A 41 -10.52 3.64 10.60
C ASP A 41 -11.13 2.40 9.92
N LEU A 42 -10.31 1.61 9.22
CA LEU A 42 -10.74 0.43 8.50
C LEU A 42 -9.75 -0.71 8.72
N MET A 43 -10.25 -1.88 9.07
CA MET A 43 -9.50 -3.14 9.06
C MET A 43 -10.09 -4.08 8.01
N THR A 44 -9.23 -4.65 7.18
CA THR A 44 -9.60 -5.71 6.24
C THR A 44 -9.02 -7.04 6.72
N PHE A 45 -9.87 -8.05 6.82
CA PHE A 45 -9.49 -9.43 7.06
C PHE A 45 -9.62 -10.19 5.74
N SER A 46 -8.52 -10.78 5.27
CA SER A 46 -8.49 -11.69 4.13
C SER A 46 -8.15 -13.08 4.64
N LEU A 47 -9.07 -14.03 4.44
CA LEU A 47 -8.95 -15.37 5.00
C LEU A 47 -9.32 -16.45 4.01
N LEU A 48 -8.73 -17.63 4.20
CA LEU A 48 -9.00 -18.81 3.41
C LEU A 48 -9.67 -19.88 4.27
N ILE A 49 -10.88 -20.29 3.88
CA ILE A 49 -11.57 -21.42 4.49
C ILE A 49 -11.32 -22.62 3.58
N GLU A 50 -10.59 -23.61 4.08
CA GLU A 50 -10.30 -24.81 3.32
C GLU A 50 -10.49 -26.10 4.10
N LYS A 51 -10.67 -27.18 3.35
CA LYS A 51 -10.74 -28.56 3.83
C LYS A 51 -10.27 -29.48 2.70
N THR A 52 -9.37 -30.40 3.03
CA THR A 52 -9.02 -31.53 2.18
C THR A 52 -9.72 -32.78 2.68
N ASP A 53 -10.37 -33.51 1.77
CA ASP A 53 -11.00 -34.78 2.06
C ASP A 53 -11.03 -35.69 0.83
N ILE A 54 -11.05 -37.01 1.04
CA ILE A 54 -11.22 -38.00 -0.03
C ILE A 54 -12.64 -37.89 -0.60
N ASP A 55 -13.64 -37.65 0.27
CA ASP A 55 -15.00 -37.33 -0.15
C ASP A 55 -15.12 -35.84 -0.46
N LEU A 56 -15.18 -35.51 -1.75
CA LEU A 56 -15.35 -34.14 -2.23
C LEU A 56 -16.63 -33.48 -1.68
N ALA A 57 -17.72 -34.24 -1.53
CA ALA A 57 -18.98 -33.71 -1.02
C ALA A 57 -18.85 -33.30 0.46
N ALA A 58 -18.15 -34.12 1.26
CA ALA A 58 -17.84 -33.80 2.65
C ALA A 58 -16.95 -32.55 2.77
N ALA A 59 -15.88 -32.45 1.99
CA ALA A 59 -15.01 -31.27 1.98
C ALA A 59 -15.79 -29.99 1.61
N LYS A 60 -16.63 -30.05 0.58
CA LYS A 60 -17.46 -28.93 0.17
C LYS A 60 -18.47 -28.52 1.26
N ALA A 61 -19.16 -29.49 1.87
CA ALA A 61 -20.14 -29.22 2.91
C ALA A 61 -19.51 -28.55 4.15
N ASP A 62 -18.30 -28.95 4.55
CA ASP A 62 -17.56 -28.30 5.64
C ASP A 62 -17.24 -26.83 5.34
N VAL A 63 -16.65 -26.57 4.16
CA VAL A 63 -16.29 -25.20 3.74
C VAL A 63 -17.53 -24.31 3.65
N ASP A 64 -18.63 -24.81 3.09
CA ASP A 64 -19.90 -24.08 3.00
C ASP A 64 -20.49 -23.77 4.38
N SER A 65 -20.51 -24.76 5.28
CA SER A 65 -21.03 -24.59 6.64
C SER A 65 -20.25 -23.53 7.42
N ARG A 66 -18.92 -23.61 7.41
CA ARG A 66 -18.04 -22.65 8.10
C ARG A 66 -18.12 -21.26 7.48
N SER A 67 -18.19 -21.17 6.15
CA SER A 67 -18.39 -19.89 5.45
C SER A 67 -19.70 -19.23 5.88
N ASN A 68 -20.80 -19.98 5.90
CA ASN A 68 -22.11 -19.47 6.29
C ASN A 68 -22.15 -19.05 7.76
N LEU A 69 -21.54 -19.85 8.65
CA LEU A 69 -21.42 -19.51 10.07
C LEU A 69 -20.70 -18.18 10.26
N LEU A 70 -19.54 -18.00 9.60
CA LEU A 70 -18.77 -16.76 9.67
C LEU A 70 -19.58 -15.56 9.16
N ILE A 71 -20.10 -15.65 7.93
CA ILE A 71 -20.82 -14.56 7.28
C ILE A 71 -22.04 -14.14 8.11
N ASN A 72 -22.80 -15.10 8.63
CA ASN A 72 -23.97 -14.81 9.46
C ASN A 72 -23.58 -14.20 10.81
N THR A 73 -22.47 -14.63 11.41
CA THR A 73 -21.96 -14.04 12.64
C THR A 73 -21.53 -12.60 12.40
N CYS A 74 -20.75 -12.32 11.35
CA CYS A 74 -20.36 -10.97 10.94
C CYS A 74 -21.58 -10.05 10.71
N LYS A 75 -22.62 -10.54 10.04
CA LYS A 75 -23.87 -9.79 9.85
C LYS A 75 -24.57 -9.46 11.18
N LYS A 76 -24.60 -10.41 12.13
CA LYS A 76 -25.15 -10.18 13.47
C LYS A 76 -24.35 -9.15 14.28
N LEU A 77 -23.04 -9.03 14.02
CA LEU A 77 -22.18 -7.98 14.57
C LEU A 77 -22.42 -6.61 13.89
N GLY A 78 -23.32 -6.52 12.91
CA GLY A 78 -23.63 -5.29 12.18
C GLY A 78 -22.68 -4.98 11.03
N ILE A 79 -21.85 -5.94 10.60
CA ILE A 79 -21.05 -5.80 9.39
C ILE A 79 -21.99 -5.90 8.19
N LYS A 80 -21.96 -4.87 7.34
CA LYS A 80 -22.85 -4.76 6.18
C LYS A 80 -22.52 -5.84 5.14
N PRO A 81 -23.52 -6.33 4.37
CA PRO A 81 -23.27 -7.32 3.32
C PRO A 81 -22.26 -6.87 2.26
N ASP A 82 -22.23 -5.57 1.92
CA ASP A 82 -21.27 -4.96 0.99
C ASP A 82 -19.81 -4.98 1.48
N SER A 83 -19.63 -5.23 2.77
CA SER A 83 -18.35 -5.27 3.46
C SER A 83 -17.86 -6.71 3.64
N ILE A 84 -18.55 -7.68 3.05
CA ILE A 84 -18.18 -9.10 3.05
C ILE A 84 -18.16 -9.58 1.60
N ALA A 85 -16.99 -9.95 1.09
CA ALA A 85 -16.84 -10.54 -0.23
C ALA A 85 -16.40 -12.00 -0.10
N THR A 86 -16.94 -12.86 -0.95
CA THR A 86 -16.57 -14.28 -1.01
C THR A 86 -16.30 -14.68 -2.44
N THR A 87 -15.24 -15.45 -2.66
CA THR A 87 -14.96 -16.00 -3.99
C THR A 87 -15.83 -17.23 -4.28
N ALA A 88 -15.83 -17.63 -5.56
CA ALA A 88 -16.26 -18.98 -5.92
C ALA A 88 -15.39 -20.04 -5.20
N LEU A 89 -15.93 -21.27 -5.08
CA LEU A 89 -15.18 -22.39 -4.56
C LEU A 89 -14.07 -22.79 -5.53
N SER A 90 -12.89 -23.01 -4.97
CA SER A 90 -11.74 -23.61 -5.66
C SER A 90 -11.59 -25.05 -5.21
N ILE A 91 -11.38 -25.97 -6.15
CA ILE A 91 -11.24 -27.40 -5.88
C ILE A 91 -9.99 -27.90 -6.60
N PHE A 92 -9.04 -28.43 -5.84
CA PHE A 92 -7.79 -28.95 -6.38
C PHE A 92 -7.50 -30.34 -5.81
N PRO A 93 -7.04 -31.31 -6.63
CA PRO A 93 -6.60 -32.59 -6.11
C PRO A 93 -5.30 -32.39 -5.32
N GLU A 94 -5.22 -33.00 -4.14
CA GLU A 94 -4.06 -33.00 -3.27
C GLU A 94 -3.38 -34.36 -3.26
N TYR A 95 -2.06 -34.33 -3.17
CA TYR A 95 -1.22 -35.51 -3.17
C TYR A 95 -0.14 -35.36 -2.10
N GLU A 96 0.02 -36.39 -1.27
CA GLU A 96 1.12 -36.50 -0.32
C GLU A 96 2.29 -37.25 -0.96
N TYR A 97 3.51 -36.79 -0.71
CA TYR A 97 4.69 -37.57 -1.02
C TYR A 97 4.99 -38.53 0.12
N LYS A 98 5.00 -39.83 -0.19
CA LYS A 98 5.44 -40.91 0.69
C LYS A 98 6.65 -41.60 0.06
N ASP A 99 7.35 -42.45 0.81
CA ASP A 99 8.61 -43.08 0.38
C ASP A 99 8.53 -43.82 -0.96
N GLN A 100 7.32 -44.20 -1.39
CA GLN A 100 7.05 -44.92 -2.65
C GLN A 100 6.45 -44.05 -3.77
N GLY A 101 6.32 -42.73 -3.58
CA GLY A 101 5.81 -41.79 -4.59
C GLY A 101 4.64 -40.91 -4.12
N ARG A 102 3.95 -40.27 -5.07
CA ARG A 102 2.79 -39.42 -4.81
C ARG A 102 1.54 -40.26 -4.58
N VAL A 103 0.95 -40.15 -3.40
CA VAL A 103 -0.31 -40.80 -3.04
C VAL A 103 -1.40 -39.74 -2.96
N PHE A 104 -2.51 -39.96 -3.64
CA PHE A 104 -3.66 -39.06 -3.58
C PHE A 104 -4.19 -38.97 -2.14
N SER A 105 -4.29 -37.76 -1.60
CA SER A 105 -4.74 -37.49 -0.23
C SER A 105 -6.15 -36.90 -0.15
N GLY A 106 -6.76 -36.57 -1.30
CA GLY A 106 -8.11 -36.06 -1.40
C GLY A 106 -8.21 -34.83 -2.29
N ASN A 107 -9.37 -34.18 -2.29
CA ASN A 107 -9.55 -32.90 -2.95
C ASN A 107 -9.56 -31.79 -1.90
N ARG A 108 -8.69 -30.79 -2.06
CA ARG A 108 -8.74 -29.54 -1.30
C ARG A 108 -9.81 -28.65 -1.89
N VAL A 109 -10.84 -28.39 -1.10
CA VAL A 109 -11.84 -27.37 -1.37
C VAL A 109 -11.49 -26.13 -0.58
N SER A 110 -11.48 -24.97 -1.22
CA SER A 110 -11.21 -23.70 -0.55
C SER A 110 -12.09 -22.55 -1.03
N ARG A 111 -12.31 -21.57 -0.15
CA ARG A 111 -13.02 -20.31 -0.43
C ARG A 111 -12.30 -19.17 0.27
N GLN A 112 -12.00 -18.12 -0.47
CA GLN A 112 -11.52 -16.87 0.11
C GLN A 112 -12.71 -16.02 0.57
N VAL A 113 -12.56 -15.42 1.75
CA VAL A 113 -13.50 -14.46 2.32
C VAL A 113 -12.74 -13.19 2.70
N ASP A 114 -13.24 -12.05 2.27
CA ASP A 114 -12.71 -10.73 2.63
C ASP A 114 -13.76 -9.98 3.46
N ILE A 115 -13.39 -9.51 4.65
CA ILE A 115 -14.26 -8.80 5.58
C ILE A 115 -13.67 -7.42 5.87
N LYS A 116 -14.45 -6.37 5.61
CA LYS A 116 -14.13 -4.98 5.94
C LYS A 116 -14.81 -4.57 7.23
N LEU A 117 -14.03 -4.25 8.25
CA LEU A 117 -14.47 -3.81 9.56
C LEU A 117 -14.18 -2.32 9.74
N LYS A 118 -15.24 -1.50 9.73
CA LYS A 118 -15.16 -0.05 9.98
C LYS A 118 -15.19 0.30 11.47
N ASP A 119 -15.84 -0.53 12.27
CA ASP A 119 -15.92 -0.36 13.72
C ASP A 119 -14.88 -1.24 14.39
N LEU A 120 -13.67 -0.69 14.58
CA LEU A 120 -12.53 -1.41 15.13
C LEU A 120 -12.77 -1.89 16.57
N THR A 121 -13.75 -1.34 17.29
CA THR A 121 -14.12 -1.81 18.65
C THR A 121 -14.67 -3.24 18.63
N LYS A 122 -15.16 -3.71 17.48
CA LYS A 122 -15.68 -5.08 17.30
C LYS A 122 -14.61 -6.09 16.93
N TYR A 123 -13.34 -5.70 16.89
CA TYR A 123 -12.22 -6.57 16.53
C TYR A 123 -12.26 -7.92 17.26
N ALA A 124 -12.34 -7.90 18.59
CA ALA A 124 -12.34 -9.12 19.41
C ALA A 124 -13.53 -10.04 19.09
N GLN A 125 -14.70 -9.46 18.77
CA GLN A 125 -15.89 -10.22 18.40
C GLN A 125 -15.72 -10.88 17.02
N VAL A 126 -15.05 -10.20 16.08
CA VAL A 126 -14.71 -10.77 14.78
C VAL A 126 -13.67 -11.88 14.93
N MET A 127 -12.64 -11.70 15.75
CA MET A 127 -11.65 -12.75 16.04
C MET A 127 -12.28 -13.98 16.67
N LYS A 128 -13.18 -13.78 17.65
CA LYS A 128 -13.96 -14.89 18.18
C LYS A 128 -14.77 -15.61 17.09
N ALA A 129 -15.40 -14.88 16.18
CA ALA A 129 -16.15 -15.48 15.07
C ALA A 129 -15.25 -16.31 14.13
N LEU A 130 -14.00 -15.89 13.90
CA LEU A 130 -13.03 -16.67 13.12
C LEU A 130 -12.67 -17.98 13.82
N VAL A 131 -12.42 -17.92 15.13
CA VAL A 131 -12.12 -19.10 15.96
C VAL A 131 -13.30 -20.07 15.99
N ASP A 132 -14.51 -19.55 16.20
CA ASP A 132 -15.75 -20.35 16.21
C ASP A 132 -15.99 -21.03 14.84
N ALA A 133 -15.63 -20.36 13.74
CA ALA A 133 -15.68 -20.91 12.38
C ALA A 133 -14.50 -21.86 12.04
N LYS A 134 -13.65 -22.18 13.01
CA LYS A 134 -12.46 -23.04 12.88
C LYS A 134 -11.53 -22.57 11.76
N ILE A 135 -11.32 -21.26 11.66
CA ILE A 135 -10.36 -20.69 10.72
C ILE A 135 -9.02 -20.66 11.44
N THR A 136 -8.15 -21.60 11.06
CA THR A 136 -6.87 -21.85 11.75
C THR A 136 -5.65 -21.51 10.90
N GLN A 137 -5.83 -21.29 9.60
CA GLN A 137 -4.74 -21.05 8.65
C GLN A 137 -5.06 -19.82 7.79
N THR A 138 -4.01 -19.05 7.47
CA THR A 138 -4.03 -17.91 6.54
C THR A 138 -5.10 -16.87 6.86
N ILE A 139 -4.84 -16.07 7.90
CA ILE A 139 -5.57 -14.83 8.16
C ILE A 139 -4.59 -13.69 7.94
N ASN A 140 -4.83 -12.88 6.92
CA ASN A 140 -4.12 -11.63 6.70
C ASN A 140 -4.99 -10.47 7.15
N THR A 141 -4.48 -9.62 8.03
CA THR A 141 -5.17 -8.42 8.50
C THR A 141 -4.42 -7.19 8.03
N LYS A 142 -5.16 -6.17 7.56
CA LYS A 142 -4.60 -4.89 7.13
C LYS A 142 -5.40 -3.75 7.70
N LEU A 143 -4.73 -2.81 8.37
CA LEU A 143 -5.28 -1.51 8.72
C LEU A 143 -5.10 -0.54 7.54
N SER A 144 -6.13 0.26 7.29
CA SER A 144 -6.14 1.26 6.22
C SER A 144 -7.10 2.40 6.57
N LEU A 145 -7.24 3.33 5.64
CA LEU A 145 -8.24 4.39 5.72
C LEU A 145 -9.43 4.08 4.82
N SER A 146 -10.62 4.44 5.26
CA SER A 146 -11.82 4.38 4.44
C SER A 146 -11.82 5.46 3.34
N ASP A 147 -11.16 6.59 3.61
CA ASP A 147 -10.95 7.70 2.68
C ASP A 147 -9.45 8.06 2.57
N GLU A 148 -8.70 7.19 1.89
CA GLU A 148 -7.29 7.42 1.62
C GLU A 148 -7.05 8.70 0.81
N LYS A 149 -7.99 9.06 -0.08
CA LYS A 149 -7.86 10.23 -0.94
C LYS A 149 -7.87 11.53 -0.14
N SER A 150 -8.79 11.67 0.81
CA SER A 150 -8.82 12.86 1.69
C SER A 150 -7.53 13.01 2.50
N ALA A 151 -6.95 11.90 2.97
CA ALA A 151 -5.66 11.94 3.67
C ALA A 151 -4.50 12.33 2.74
N GLN A 152 -4.49 11.82 1.51
CA GLN A 152 -3.52 12.18 0.46
C GLN A 152 -3.61 13.67 0.10
N ASP A 153 -4.81 14.19 -0.15
CA ASP A 153 -5.04 15.58 -0.50
C ASP A 153 -4.55 16.53 0.62
N LYS A 154 -4.80 16.19 1.89
CA LYS A 154 -4.35 16.97 3.05
C LYS A 154 -2.83 17.05 3.16
N VAL A 155 -2.14 15.92 2.97
CA VAL A 155 -0.67 15.92 3.05
C VAL A 155 -0.06 16.63 1.84
N LEU A 156 -0.67 16.54 0.66
CA LEU A 156 -0.21 17.22 -0.55
C LEU A 156 -0.35 18.75 -0.43
N ILE A 157 -1.48 19.25 0.07
CA ILE A 157 -1.67 20.68 0.35
C ILE A 157 -0.60 21.17 1.35
N SER A 158 -0.30 20.36 2.37
CA SER A 158 0.73 20.69 3.35
C SER A 158 2.13 20.72 2.72
N ALA A 159 2.45 19.78 1.82
CA ALA A 159 3.73 19.75 1.11
C ALA A 159 3.88 20.97 0.17
N MET A 160 2.79 21.38 -0.49
CA MET A 160 2.76 22.61 -1.30
C MET A 160 2.98 23.87 -0.47
N ALA A 161 2.40 23.94 0.73
CA ALA A 161 2.63 25.05 1.65
C ALA A 161 4.10 25.11 2.11
N ASP A 162 4.72 23.96 2.42
CA ASP A 162 6.14 23.87 2.75
C ASP A 162 7.03 24.32 1.57
N ALA A 163 6.75 23.85 0.35
CA ALA A 163 7.47 24.27 -0.86
C ALA A 163 7.43 25.81 -1.01
N LYS A 164 6.24 26.40 -0.93
CA LYS A 164 6.06 27.86 -1.05
C LYS A 164 6.86 28.59 0.03
N ALA A 165 6.74 28.19 1.30
CA ALA A 165 7.46 28.82 2.41
C ALA A 165 8.98 28.74 2.23
N ARG A 166 9.52 27.62 1.71
CA ARG A 166 10.94 27.49 1.37
C ARG A 166 11.35 28.45 0.25
N ALA A 167 10.58 28.50 -0.83
CA ALA A 167 10.86 29.36 -1.97
C ALA A 167 10.84 30.85 -1.58
N GLU A 168 9.90 31.26 -0.74
CA GLU A 168 9.84 32.64 -0.21
C GLU A 168 11.08 32.99 0.61
N ARG A 169 11.58 32.07 1.45
CA ARG A 169 12.81 32.30 2.23
C ARG A 169 14.04 32.44 1.33
N LEU A 170 14.13 31.62 0.29
CA LEU A 170 15.26 31.65 -0.67
C LEU A 170 15.22 32.90 -1.57
N ALA A 171 14.04 33.34 -2.00
CA ALA A 171 13.90 34.57 -2.77
C ALA A 171 14.31 35.79 -1.91
N LYS A 172 13.80 35.86 -0.67
CA LYS A 172 14.10 36.96 0.26
C LYS A 172 15.58 37.05 0.62
N SER A 173 16.30 35.93 0.71
CA SER A 173 17.75 35.94 1.00
C SER A 173 18.61 36.48 -0.14
N GLN A 174 18.02 36.76 -1.30
CA GLN A 174 18.66 37.35 -2.48
C GLN A 174 18.05 38.71 -2.84
N ASP A 175 17.31 39.33 -1.91
CA ASP A 175 16.58 40.59 -2.12
C ASP A 175 15.61 40.52 -3.32
N LYS A 176 15.03 39.34 -3.55
CA LYS A 176 14.06 39.05 -4.61
C LYS A 176 12.68 38.71 -4.05
N GLU A 177 11.65 38.96 -4.84
CA GLU A 177 10.28 38.53 -4.52
C GLU A 177 9.93 37.20 -5.20
N LEU A 178 9.11 36.39 -4.53
CA LEU A 178 8.61 35.14 -5.11
C LEU A 178 7.49 35.44 -6.12
N GLY A 179 7.66 34.99 -7.35
CA GLY A 179 6.67 35.07 -8.42
C GLY A 179 5.76 33.85 -8.50
N ASP A 180 5.02 33.75 -9.60
CA ASP A 180 4.07 32.66 -9.83
C ASP A 180 4.78 31.31 -10.04
N PRO A 181 4.15 30.19 -9.65
CA PRO A 181 4.67 28.86 -9.95
C PRO A 181 4.70 28.64 -11.46
N PHE A 182 5.88 28.29 -11.98
CA PHE A 182 6.09 27.95 -13.39
C PHE A 182 5.81 26.47 -13.66
N SER A 183 6.17 25.59 -12.71
CA SER A 183 6.00 24.14 -12.84
C SER A 183 5.80 23.53 -11.47
N ILE A 184 4.83 22.62 -11.36
CA ILE A 184 4.53 21.82 -10.16
C ILE A 184 4.52 20.36 -10.59
N SER A 185 5.23 19.52 -9.83
CA SER A 185 5.29 18.08 -10.08
C SER A 185 5.22 17.29 -8.78
N GLU A 186 4.35 16.29 -8.74
CA GLU A 186 4.26 15.30 -7.65
C GLU A 186 5.31 14.17 -7.82
N PHE A 187 5.94 14.11 -8.98
CA PHE A 187 7.02 13.16 -9.28
C PHE A 187 8.33 13.91 -9.43
N ASN A 188 9.45 13.27 -9.08
CA ASN A 188 10.76 13.81 -9.43
C ASN A 188 10.99 13.61 -10.94
N THR A 189 10.52 14.57 -11.74
CA THR A 189 10.67 14.60 -13.20
C THR A 189 12.06 15.05 -13.64
N ARG A 190 12.96 15.30 -12.69
CA ARG A 190 14.36 15.71 -12.93
C ARG A 190 15.36 14.62 -12.56
N ALA A 191 14.87 13.44 -12.21
CA ALA A 191 15.65 12.23 -12.05
C ALA A 191 15.66 11.40 -13.36
N GLU A 192 16.05 12.02 -14.47
CA GLU A 192 16.68 11.32 -15.60
C GLU A 192 18.06 12.00 -15.73
N GLU A 193 19.22 11.41 -15.46
CA GLU A 193 19.64 10.02 -15.57
C GLU A 193 20.58 9.65 -14.41
N THR A 194 20.25 8.62 -13.64
CA THR A 194 21.30 7.75 -13.08
C THR A 194 20.85 6.33 -13.27
N PHE A 195 21.44 5.64 -14.25
CA PHE A 195 21.58 4.19 -14.18
C PHE A 195 22.45 3.86 -12.97
N SER A 196 21.86 3.84 -11.78
CA SER A 196 22.56 3.28 -10.63
C SER A 196 22.43 1.77 -10.67
N LEU A 197 23.51 1.07 -11.04
CA LEU A 197 23.71 -0.32 -10.66
C LEU A 197 23.69 -0.37 -9.13
N ARG A 198 22.57 -0.80 -8.53
CA ARG A 198 22.55 -1.11 -7.10
C ARG A 198 22.73 -2.60 -6.89
N VAL A 199 23.91 -2.86 -6.35
CA VAL A 199 24.52 -4.12 -5.94
C VAL A 199 23.65 -4.80 -4.87
N ASN A 200 23.54 -6.12 -4.98
CA ASN A 200 22.90 -7.00 -4.02
C ASN A 200 23.81 -7.14 -2.78
N ARG A 201 23.30 -6.87 -1.55
CA ARG A 201 23.94 -6.91 -0.19
C ARG A 201 24.69 -5.61 0.20
N GLY A 202 24.59 -4.96 1.37
CA GLY A 202 23.92 -5.18 2.67
C GLY A 202 24.94 -4.96 3.81
N ILE A 203 24.63 -4.21 4.91
CA ILE A 203 25.20 -4.33 6.28
C ILE A 203 24.16 -3.85 7.32
N VAL A 204 24.06 -4.59 8.43
CA VAL A 204 23.13 -4.55 9.57
C VAL A 204 23.58 -3.55 10.65
N GLY A 205 22.65 -3.08 11.50
CA GLY A 205 22.91 -2.46 12.80
C GLY A 205 22.02 -3.06 13.89
N GLU A 206 22.57 -3.15 15.10
CA GLU A 206 22.38 -4.15 16.17
C GLU A 206 21.23 -3.85 17.17
N SER A 207 20.67 -4.90 17.77
CA SER A 207 19.66 -4.86 18.83
C SER A 207 20.22 -4.39 20.18
N ALA A 208 19.41 -3.71 20.99
CA ALA A 208 19.64 -3.54 22.44
C ALA A 208 18.42 -4.09 23.22
N SER A 209 18.69 -5.07 24.09
CA SER A 209 17.77 -5.69 25.04
C SER A 209 17.76 -4.95 26.40
N ASP A 210 16.70 -5.22 27.17
CA ASP A 210 16.54 -5.07 28.63
C ASP A 210 16.01 -3.74 29.21
N ALA A 211 14.68 -3.72 29.42
CA ALA A 211 14.08 -3.18 30.65
C ALA A 211 12.99 -4.14 31.14
N ALA A 212 13.15 -4.61 32.38
CA ALA A 212 12.36 -5.65 33.06
C ALA A 212 10.90 -5.23 33.37
N PRO A 213 9.99 -6.20 33.64
CA PRO A 213 8.55 -5.96 33.74
C PRO A 213 8.12 -5.46 35.13
N GLN A 214 7.31 -4.39 35.17
CA GLN A 214 6.55 -4.01 36.36
C GLN A 214 5.11 -4.52 36.27
N ALA A 215 4.74 -5.36 37.23
CA ALA A 215 3.38 -5.81 37.46
C ALA A 215 2.51 -4.66 38.00
N MET A 216 1.39 -4.39 37.34
CA MET A 216 0.24 -3.76 37.96
C MET A 216 -0.98 -4.64 37.75
N SER A 217 -1.55 -5.06 38.87
CA SER A 217 -2.83 -5.72 38.97
C SER A 217 -3.94 -4.69 38.71
N ALA A 218 -4.72 -4.91 37.66
CA ALA A 218 -6.00 -4.23 37.46
C ALA A 218 -7.01 -5.19 36.82
N LYS A 219 -8.07 -5.44 37.59
CA LYS A 219 -9.40 -5.97 37.24
C LYS A 219 -9.65 -6.40 35.79
N MET A 220 -10.14 -7.64 35.65
CA MET A 220 -10.86 -8.18 34.49
C MET A 220 -11.82 -7.16 33.85
N VAL A 221 -11.43 -6.69 32.67
CA VAL A 221 -12.34 -6.44 31.54
C VAL A 221 -11.67 -7.15 30.36
N SER A 222 -12.43 -7.98 29.66
CA SER A 222 -11.95 -8.69 28.47
C SER A 222 -11.63 -7.70 27.36
N ASN A 223 -10.39 -7.19 27.31
CA ASN A 223 -9.85 -6.53 26.14
C ASN A 223 -8.66 -7.36 25.65
N GLU A 224 -8.84 -8.05 24.52
CA GLU A 224 -7.70 -8.51 23.72
C GLU A 224 -6.80 -7.29 23.42
N PRO A 225 -5.46 -7.41 23.49
CA PRO A 225 -4.55 -6.28 23.28
C PRO A 225 -4.48 -5.93 21.79
N PHE A 226 -5.51 -5.27 21.27
CA PHE A 226 -5.54 -4.71 19.93
C PHE A 226 -5.59 -3.18 20.00
N GLU A 227 -4.46 -2.57 19.66
CA GLU A 227 -4.31 -1.11 19.56
C GLU A 227 -3.86 -0.79 18.12
N PRO A 228 -4.68 -0.08 17.32
CA PRO A 228 -4.41 0.11 15.89
C PRO A 228 -3.24 1.06 15.58
N GLY A 229 -2.74 1.80 16.57
CA GLY A 229 -1.64 2.76 16.41
C GLY A 229 -1.97 3.92 15.47
N VAL A 230 -0.94 4.59 14.97
CA VAL A 230 -1.04 5.68 13.98
C VAL A 230 -0.28 5.32 12.71
N MET A 231 -0.81 5.76 11.57
CA MET A 231 -0.16 5.70 10.26
C MET A 231 0.40 7.07 9.89
N LYS A 232 1.42 7.11 9.03
CA LYS A 232 2.04 8.35 8.55
C LYS A 232 1.75 8.53 7.06
N ALA A 233 0.94 9.52 6.72
CA ALA A 233 0.77 9.96 5.34
C ALA A 233 1.92 10.91 4.99
N LYS A 234 2.56 10.72 3.84
CA LYS A 234 3.69 11.54 3.38
C LYS A 234 3.44 12.02 1.96
N ALA A 235 3.87 13.25 1.66
CA ALA A 235 3.91 13.76 0.30
C ALA A 235 5.17 14.58 0.07
N GLN A 236 5.62 14.56 -1.19
CA GLN A 236 6.71 15.38 -1.71
C GLN A 236 6.22 16.05 -2.99
N VAL A 237 6.55 17.33 -3.14
CA VAL A 237 6.23 18.12 -4.32
C VAL A 237 7.43 18.93 -4.75
N TYR A 238 7.62 19.04 -6.05
CA TYR A 238 8.70 19.80 -6.66
C TYR A 238 8.09 21.00 -7.37
N VAL A 239 8.54 22.19 -6.99
CA VAL A 239 7.98 23.43 -7.54
C VAL A 239 9.09 24.34 -8.03
N VAL A 240 8.91 24.83 -9.26
CA VAL A 240 9.70 25.93 -9.82
C VAL A 240 8.88 27.20 -9.69
N TYR A 241 9.39 28.20 -9.00
CA TYR A 241 8.81 29.53 -8.94
C TYR A 241 9.68 30.50 -9.72
N LEU A 242 9.06 31.44 -10.43
CA LEU A 242 9.78 32.57 -11.00
C LEU A 242 10.21 33.55 -9.89
N LEU A 243 11.30 34.27 -10.09
CA LEU A 243 11.73 35.36 -9.21
C LEU A 243 11.44 36.71 -9.87
N LYS A 244 11.08 37.70 -9.04
CA LYS A 244 10.89 39.10 -9.43
C LYS A 244 12.00 39.94 -8.80
#